data_AF-A0A1C4WCP9-F1
#
_entry.id   AF-A0A1C4WCP9-F1
#
_cell.length_a   1.000
_cell.length_b   1.000
_cell.length_c   1.000
_cell.angle_alpha   90.00
_cell.angle_beta   90.00
_cell.angle_gamma   90.00
#
_symmetry.space_group_name_H-M   'P 1'
#
loop_
_entity.id
_entity.type
_entity.pdbx_description
1 polymer ?
#
loop_
_entity_poly.entity_id
_entity_poly.type
_entity_poly.pdbx_seq_one_letter_code
_entity_poly.pdbx_strand_id
1 'polypeptide(L)'
;MHALTPPWEPGESGHRLTELATKVGAGLGVPVSHTATGGCADANLLAEAGAAVLDGLGPIGGADHTPHEWLDLDSVVPRVALLAGLIGMVSSADPAVHPARTG
;
A
#
# COMPACT_ATOMS: atom_id res chain seq x y z
N MET A 1 3.88 -27.35 -7.20
CA MET A 1 4.31 -26.24 -8.07
C MET A 1 4.02 -24.97 -7.30
N HIS A 2 5.04 -24.21 -6.92
CA HIS A 2 4.82 -22.94 -6.23
C HIS A 2 4.23 -21.97 -7.24
N ALA A 3 3.10 -21.32 -6.93
CA ALA A 3 2.61 -20.24 -7.78
C ALA A 3 3.68 -19.15 -7.82
N LEU A 4 3.94 -18.59 -9.00
CA LEU A 4 4.94 -17.52 -9.13
C LEU A 4 4.52 -16.28 -8.34
N THR A 5 3.22 -16.10 -8.13
CA THR A 5 2.62 -14.93 -7.47
C THR A 5 1.38 -15.42 -6.70
N PRO A 6 1.54 -15.82 -5.43
CA PRO A 6 0.46 -16.41 -4.65
C PRO A 6 -0.67 -15.40 -4.40
N PRO A 7 -1.92 -15.86 -4.20
CA PRO A 7 -2.99 -14.98 -3.75
C PRO A 7 -2.60 -14.38 -2.38
N TRP A 8 -2.87 -13.09 -2.22
CA TRP A 8 -2.58 -12.36 -1.00
C TRP A 8 -3.88 -11.88 -0.37
N GLU A 9 -4.11 -12.28 0.88
CA GLU A 9 -5.15 -11.73 1.73
C GLU A 9 -4.49 -10.90 2.85
N PRO A 10 -5.03 -9.72 3.21
CA PRO A 10 -4.44 -8.90 4.26
C PRO A 10 -4.50 -9.62 5.61
N GLY A 11 -3.33 -9.82 6.22
CA GLY A 11 -3.19 -10.20 7.63
C GLY A 11 -3.35 -8.99 8.56
N GLU A 12 -3.20 -9.21 9.88
CA GLU A 12 -3.31 -8.15 10.90
C GLU A 12 -2.42 -6.93 10.61
N SER A 13 -1.19 -7.16 10.14
CA SER A 13 -0.25 -6.09 9.77
C SER A 13 -0.72 -5.29 8.55
N GLY A 14 -1.34 -5.94 7.56
CA GLY A 14 -1.94 -5.28 6.40
C GLY A 14 -3.17 -4.44 6.78
N HIS A 15 -4.00 -4.95 7.71
CA HIS A 15 -5.10 -4.18 8.28
C HIS A 15 -4.60 -2.93 9.02
N ARG A 16 -3.54 -3.05 9.83
CA ARG A 16 -2.92 -1.90 10.51
C ARG A 16 -2.42 -0.84 9.52
N LEU A 17 -1.78 -1.24 8.42
CA LEU A 17 -1.36 -0.30 7.36
C LEU A 17 -2.57 0.41 6.72
N THR A 18 -3.65 -0.33 6.48
CA THR A 18 -4.90 0.22 5.93
C THR A 18 -5.54 1.23 6.87
N GLU A 19 -5.57 0.96 8.18
CA GLU A 19 -6.07 1.89 9.19
C GLU A 19 -5.23 3.17 9.26
N LEU A 20 -3.90 3.05 9.24
CA LEU A 20 -3.00 4.20 9.21
C LEU A 20 -3.23 5.04 7.94
N ALA A 21 -3.33 4.40 6.78
CA ALA A 21 -3.61 5.08 5.52
C ALA A 21 -4.97 5.80 5.56
N THR A 22 -6.00 5.16 6.11
CA THR A 22 -7.33 5.75 6.29
C THR A 22 -7.28 6.98 7.20
N LYS A 23 -6.53 6.91 8.30
CA LYS A 23 -6.36 8.05 9.21
C LYS A 23 -5.66 9.23 8.55
N VAL A 24 -4.59 8.97 7.78
CA VAL A 24 -3.89 10.02 7.03
C VAL A 24 -4.81 10.62 5.96
N GLY A 25 -5.51 9.77 5.20
CA GLY A 25 -6.45 10.19 4.17
C GLY A 25 -7.56 11.09 4.71
N ALA A 26 -8.14 10.75 5.86
CA ALA A 26 -9.15 11.57 6.52
C ALA A 26 -8.65 12.99 6.83
N GLY A 27 -7.39 13.14 7.27
CA GLY A 27 -6.78 14.45 7.52
C GLY A 27 -6.51 15.27 6.25
N LEU A 28 -6.46 14.63 5.09
CA LEU A 28 -6.19 15.24 3.79
C LEU A 28 -7.46 15.40 2.92
N GLY A 29 -8.61 14.90 3.38
CA GLY A 29 -9.82 14.81 2.56
C GLY A 29 -9.72 13.79 1.42
N VAL A 30 -8.81 12.81 1.53
CA VAL A 30 -8.62 11.75 0.55
C VAL A 30 -9.26 10.46 1.09
N PRO A 31 -10.40 10.02 0.53
CA PRO A 31 -11.01 8.77 0.97
C PRO A 31 -10.11 7.59 0.60
N VAL A 32 -9.89 6.70 1.57
CA VAL A 32 -9.13 5.46 1.38
C VAL A 32 -10.04 4.29 1.68
N SER A 33 -10.07 3.32 0.79
CA SER A 33 -10.81 2.07 0.94
C SER A 33 -9.96 0.90 0.49
N HIS A 34 -10.11 -0.24 1.14
CA HIS A 34 -9.56 -1.50 0.66
C HIS A 34 -10.40 -2.06 -0.49
N THR A 35 -9.76 -2.70 -1.46
CA THR A 35 -10.43 -3.40 -2.55
C THR A 35 -9.62 -4.62 -2.94
N ALA A 36 -10.28 -5.77 -3.01
CA ALA A 36 -9.67 -6.96 -3.57
C ALA A 36 -9.51 -6.78 -5.09
N THR A 37 -8.30 -6.98 -5.59
CA THR A 37 -7.99 -6.95 -7.02
C THR A 37 -7.65 -8.35 -7.51
N GLY A 38 -8.03 -8.70 -8.74
CA GLY A 38 -7.66 -9.98 -9.36
C GLY A 38 -6.25 -10.01 -9.99
N GLY A 39 -5.46 -8.95 -9.78
CA GLY A 39 -4.15 -8.78 -10.37
C GLY A 39 -3.02 -9.46 -9.58
N CYS A 40 -1.81 -9.23 -10.05
CA CYS A 40 -0.58 -9.74 -9.47
C CYS A 40 0.44 -8.60 -9.38
N ALA A 41 1.09 -8.47 -8.23
CA ALA A 41 2.12 -7.47 -7.99
C ALA A 41 3.28 -8.05 -7.15
N ASP A 42 4.39 -7.32 -7.06
CA ASP A 42 5.49 -7.64 -6.14
C ASP A 42 5.00 -7.70 -4.68
N ALA A 43 3.92 -6.98 -4.37
CA ALA A 43 3.26 -7.03 -3.06
C ALA A 43 2.83 -8.46 -2.68
N ASN A 44 2.42 -9.31 -3.63
CA ASN A 44 2.08 -10.71 -3.35
C ASN A 44 3.28 -11.50 -2.78
N LEU A 45 4.46 -11.29 -3.34
CA LEU A 45 5.70 -11.95 -2.90
C LEU A 45 6.16 -11.42 -1.54
N LEU A 46 6.07 -10.09 -1.34
CA LEU A 46 6.43 -9.47 -0.07
C LEU A 46 5.48 -9.92 1.06
N ALA A 47 4.19 -10.02 0.77
CA ALA A 47 3.21 -10.53 1.71
C ALA A 47 3.47 -11.99 2.10
N GLU A 48 3.79 -12.84 1.11
CA GLU A 48 4.15 -14.25 1.36
C GLU A 48 5.40 -14.37 2.24
N ALA A 49 6.37 -13.46 2.06
CA ALA A 49 7.55 -13.37 2.91
C ALA A 49 7.26 -12.82 4.33
N GLY A 50 6.00 -12.51 4.65
CA GLY A 50 5.56 -12.02 5.96
C GLY A 50 5.74 -10.52 6.17
N ALA A 51 6.08 -9.76 5.12
CA ALA A 51 6.18 -8.31 5.23
C ALA A 51 4.78 -7.68 5.37
N ALA A 52 4.68 -6.64 6.21
CA ALA A 52 3.52 -5.77 6.19
C ALA A 52 3.53 -4.98 4.86
N VAL A 53 2.54 -5.20 4.01
CA VAL A 53 2.46 -4.54 2.69
C VAL A 53 1.08 -3.96 2.45
N LEU A 54 1.05 -2.83 1.75
CA LEU A 54 -0.15 -2.18 1.24
C LEU A 54 0.16 -1.73 -0.19
N ASP A 55 -0.70 -2.11 -1.14
CA ASP A 55 -0.57 -1.78 -2.56
C ASP A 55 -1.67 -0.80 -3.01
N GLY A 56 -1.51 -0.18 -4.19
CA GLY A 56 -2.51 0.72 -4.77
C GLY A 56 -2.46 2.16 -4.22
N LEU A 57 -1.31 2.59 -3.70
CA LEU A 57 -1.12 3.95 -3.16
C LEU A 57 -0.79 5.01 -4.22
N GLY A 58 -0.67 4.60 -5.49
CA GLY A 58 -0.40 5.50 -6.61
C GLY A 58 -1.55 6.47 -6.93
N PRO A 59 -1.32 7.44 -7.83
CA PRO A 59 -2.38 8.31 -8.32
C PRO A 59 -3.47 7.51 -9.06
N ILE A 60 -4.64 8.12 -9.20
CA ILE A 60 -5.77 7.52 -9.93
C ILE A 60 -5.40 7.47 -11.41
N GLY A 61 -5.65 6.32 -12.04
CA GLY A 61 -5.39 6.10 -13.46
C GLY A 61 -6.02 4.79 -13.92
N GLY A 62 -5.64 4.35 -15.12
CA GLY A 62 -6.01 3.03 -15.60
C GLY A 62 -5.70 2.79 -17.07
N ALA A 63 -6.30 1.73 -17.60
CA ALA A 63 -5.99 1.17 -18.91
C ALA A 63 -4.52 0.74 -19.05
N ASP A 64 -3.97 0.21 -17.96
CA ASP A 64 -2.61 -0.29 -17.82
C ASP A 64 -2.23 -1.19 -19.00
N HIS A 65 -1.01 -1.00 -19.51
CA HIS A 65 -0.46 -1.75 -20.65
C HIS A 65 -1.21 -1.56 -21.98
N THR A 66 -1.91 -0.43 -22.16
CA THR A 66 -2.55 -0.08 -23.43
C THR A 66 -2.12 1.31 -23.92
N PRO A 67 -2.27 1.61 -25.23
CA PRO A 67 -2.06 2.99 -25.73
C PRO A 67 -3.03 4.02 -25.14
N HIS A 68 -4.06 3.59 -24.42
CA HIS A 68 -5.04 4.44 -23.74
C HIS A 68 -4.73 4.60 -22.25
N GLU A 69 -3.58 4.13 -21.77
CA GLU A 69 -3.13 4.31 -20.40
C GLU A 69 -3.15 5.79 -20.00
N TRP A 70 -3.68 6.09 -18.82
CA TRP A 70 -3.90 7.46 -18.37
C TRP A 70 -3.78 7.62 -16.86
N LEU A 71 -3.58 8.87 -16.45
CA LEU A 71 -3.46 9.29 -15.05
C LEU A 71 -4.27 10.57 -14.83
N ASP A 72 -5.02 10.63 -13.73
CA ASP A 72 -5.65 11.86 -13.26
C ASP A 72 -4.60 12.74 -12.56
N LEU A 73 -4.25 13.87 -13.18
CA LEU A 73 -3.26 14.79 -12.64
C LEU A 73 -3.70 15.44 -11.32
N ASP A 74 -5.01 15.64 -11.12
CA ASP A 74 -5.53 16.23 -9.88
C ASP A 74 -5.37 15.26 -8.69
N SER A 75 -5.25 13.96 -8.97
CA SER A 75 -5.03 12.93 -7.95
C SER A 75 -3.58 12.83 -7.47
N VAL A 76 -2.61 13.38 -8.21
CA VAL A 76 -1.18 13.21 -7.94
C VAL A 76 -0.80 13.82 -6.60
N VAL A 77 -1.09 15.10 -6.39
CA VAL A 77 -0.69 15.80 -5.16
C VAL A 77 -1.35 15.20 -3.91
N PRO A 78 -2.68 14.93 -3.88
CA PRO A 78 -3.32 14.31 -2.73
C PRO A 78 -2.78 12.90 -2.42
N ARG A 79 -2.48 12.09 -3.44
CA ARG A 79 -1.96 10.73 -3.27
C ARG A 79 -0.51 10.70 -2.80
N VAL A 80 0.33 11.62 -3.29
CA VAL A 80 1.69 11.80 -2.77
C VAL A 80 1.67 12.29 -1.32
N ALA A 81 0.78 13.23 -0.97
CA ALA A 81 0.62 13.68 0.41
C ALA A 81 0.16 12.54 1.34
N LEU A 82 -0.78 11.70 0.88
CA LEU A 82 -1.21 10.49 1.60
C LEU A 82 -0.03 9.54 1.84
N LEU A 83 0.74 9.22 0.80
CA LEU A 83 1.89 8.32 0.91
C LEU A 83 2.95 8.88 1.88
N ALA A 84 3.29 10.17 1.77
CA ALA A 84 4.25 10.82 2.65
C ALA A 84 3.77 10.80 4.12
N GLY A 85 2.49 11.11 4.35
CA GLY A 85 1.90 11.04 5.70
C GLY A 85 1.90 9.63 6.26
N LEU A 86 1.62 8.61 5.44
CA LEU A 86 1.68 7.21 5.85
C LEU A 86 3.10 6.79 6.24
N ILE A 87 4.11 7.14 5.44
CA ILE A 87 5.53 6.90 5.77
C ILE A 87 5.87 7.53 7.12
N GLY A 88 5.45 8.78 7.36
CA GLY A 88 5.66 9.45 8.65
C GLY A 88 4.98 8.73 9.82
N MET A 89 3.74 8.29 9.64
CA MET A 89 3.00 7.52 10.64
C MET A 89 3.70 6.20 10.95
N VAL A 90 4.06 5.40 9.94
CA VAL A 90 4.76 4.12 10.15
C VAL A 90 6.10 4.32 10.84
N SER A 91 6.86 5.36 10.44
CA SER A 91 8.17 5.66 11.03
C SER A 91 8.09 6.13 12.49
N SER A 92 6.96 6.75 12.88
CA SER A 92 6.72 7.22 14.25
C SER A 92 6.01 6.19 15.14
N ALA A 93 5.27 5.26 14.54
CA ALA A 93 4.38 4.33 15.24
C ALA A 93 5.03 2.95 15.52
N ASP A 94 6.33 2.74 15.25
CA ASP A 94 6.96 1.45 15.54
C ASP A 94 8.47 1.46 15.90
N PRO A 95 8.85 1.03 17.12
CA PRO A 95 10.19 0.53 17.45
C PRO A 95 10.45 -0.94 17.03
N ALA A 96 9.44 -1.70 16.59
CA ALA A 96 9.47 -3.14 16.36
C ALA A 96 9.54 -3.58 14.87
N VAL A 97 9.71 -2.65 13.93
CA VAL A 97 10.03 -2.95 12.51
C VAL A 97 11.52 -3.28 12.30
N HIS A 98 12.30 -3.36 13.38
CA HIS A 98 13.66 -3.89 13.37
C HIS A 98 13.72 -5.07 14.33
N PRO A 99 13.90 -6.34 13.89
CA PRO A 99 14.41 -7.34 14.82
C PRO A 99 15.75 -6.79 15.29
N ALA A 100 15.91 -6.65 16.61
CA ALA A 100 17.11 -6.14 17.22
C ALA A 100 18.35 -6.69 16.49
N ARG A 101 19.23 -5.80 16.01
CA ARG A 101 20.61 -6.19 15.69
C ARG A 101 21.23 -6.65 17.00
N THR A 102 21.09 -7.93 17.33
CA THR A 102 21.94 -8.59 18.30
C THR A 102 23.37 -8.46 17.77
N GLY A 103 24.21 -7.78 18.56
CA GLY A 103 25.65 -7.67 18.32
C GLY A 103 26.39 -8.97 18.56
#